data_AF-A0A4R3YSW0-F1
#
_entry.id   AF-A0A4R3YSW0-F1
#
_cell.length_a   1.000
_cell.length_b   1.000
_cell.length_c   1.000
_cell.angle_alpha   90.00
_cell.angle_beta   90.00
_cell.angle_gamma   90.00
#
_symmetry.space_group_name_H-M   'P 1'
#
loop_
_entity.id
_entity.type
_entity.pdbx_description
1 polymer ?
#
loop_
_entity_poly.entity_id
_entity_poly.type
_entity_poly.pdbx_seq_one_letter_code
_entity_poly.pdbx_strand_id
1 'polypeptide(L)'
;MASSSAQLFIPYCDVAQGPWIVHRASLPLGRYSSQVQAIEAAEAMAPALSSNLGRPVKIHVQQVDGTWLEHTYVAAGLVNQVREPLPSGHHGFHH
;
A
#
# COMPACT_ATOMS: atom_id res chain seq x y z
N MET A 1 -20.61 -11.45 -2.55
CA MET A 1 -20.53 -9.99 -2.28
C MET A 1 -19.06 -9.58 -2.36
N ALA A 2 -18.64 -8.90 -3.43
CA ALA A 2 -17.30 -8.32 -3.45
C ALA A 2 -17.29 -7.13 -2.48
N SER A 3 -16.79 -7.35 -1.26
CA SER A 3 -16.44 -6.26 -0.35
C SER A 3 -15.29 -5.48 -1.01
N SER A 4 -15.64 -4.56 -1.92
CA SER A 4 -14.64 -3.81 -2.69
C SER A 4 -14.02 -2.78 -1.76
N SER A 5 -12.97 -3.18 -1.05
CA SER A 5 -12.05 -2.26 -0.37
C SER A 5 -11.72 -1.10 -1.31
N ALA A 6 -11.66 0.12 -0.78
CA ALA A 6 -11.20 1.25 -1.57
C ALA A 6 -9.70 1.12 -1.80
N GLN A 7 -9.21 1.35 -3.02
CA GLN A 7 -7.80 1.19 -3.35
C GLN A 7 -7.20 2.53 -3.76
N LEU A 8 -6.06 2.85 -3.15
CA LEU A 8 -5.17 3.94 -3.54
C LEU A 8 -3.97 3.34 -4.26
N PHE A 9 -3.57 3.95 -5.37
CA PHE A 9 -2.47 3.49 -6.20
C PHE A 9 -1.44 4.60 -6.33
N ILE A 10 -0.17 4.22 -6.18
CA ILE A 10 1.01 5.06 -6.38
C ILE A 10 1.89 4.36 -7.42
N PRO A 11 1.80 4.75 -8.70
CA PRO A 11 2.62 4.18 -9.75
C PRO A 11 4.07 4.62 -9.61
N TYR A 12 4.97 3.79 -10.11
CA TYR A 12 6.40 4.05 -10.05
C TYR A 12 6.71 5.25 -10.95
N CYS A 13 7.52 6.17 -10.43
CA CYS A 13 8.05 7.28 -11.20
C CYS A 13 9.58 7.15 -11.25
N ASP A 14 10.11 6.92 -12.45
CA ASP A 14 11.56 6.81 -12.72
C ASP A 14 12.30 8.13 -12.47
N VAL A 15 11.57 9.24 -12.45
CA VAL A 15 12.12 10.56 -12.22
C VAL A 15 12.36 10.75 -10.71
N ALA A 16 13.64 10.91 -10.34
CA ALA A 16 14.06 11.16 -8.96
C ALA A 16 13.35 12.35 -8.29
N GLN A 17 12.87 13.31 -9.09
CA GLN A 17 12.14 14.51 -8.65
C GLN A 17 10.82 14.69 -9.43
N GLY A 18 9.90 13.72 -9.27
CA GLY A 18 8.46 13.87 -9.49
C GLY A 18 7.90 13.50 -10.88
N PRO A 19 6.57 13.48 -11.06
CA PRO A 19 5.52 13.59 -10.05
C PRO A 19 5.01 12.20 -9.63
N TRP A 20 5.23 11.83 -8.37
CA TRP A 20 4.57 10.67 -7.79
C TRP A 20 3.09 11.00 -7.63
N ILE A 21 2.20 10.22 -8.25
CA ILE A 21 0.76 10.53 -8.27
C ILE A 21 0.03 9.54 -7.37
N VAL A 22 -0.72 10.03 -6.40
CA VAL A 22 -1.70 9.18 -5.71
C VAL A 22 -2.98 9.23 -6.53
N HIS A 23 -3.48 8.09 -6.99
CA HIS A 23 -4.76 8.00 -7.70
C HIS A 23 -5.67 6.94 -7.10
N ARG A 24 -6.97 7.15 -7.24
CA ARG A 24 -8.02 6.20 -6.89
C ARG A 24 -8.79 5.86 -8.16
N ALA A 25 -8.73 4.60 -8.58
CA ALA A 25 -9.21 4.20 -9.91
C ALA A 25 -8.61 5.12 -10.98
N SER A 26 -9.44 5.83 -11.74
CA SER A 26 -9.01 6.77 -12.79
C SER A 26 -8.89 8.24 -12.33
N LEU A 27 -9.03 8.53 -11.03
CA LEU A 27 -9.01 9.89 -10.50
C LEU A 27 -7.68 10.19 -9.77
N PRO A 28 -6.85 11.12 -10.28
CA PRO A 28 -5.68 11.59 -9.55
C PRO A 28 -6.12 12.45 -8.36
N LEU A 29 -5.61 12.11 -7.17
CA LEU A 29 -5.91 12.80 -5.92
C LEU A 29 -4.84 13.83 -5.54
N GLY A 30 -3.58 13.58 -5.92
CA GLY A 30 -2.48 14.49 -5.62
C GLY A 30 -1.20 14.13 -6.35
N ARG A 31 -0.28 15.10 -6.45
CA ARG A 31 1.05 14.97 -7.05
C ARG A 31 2.10 15.35 -6.02
N TYR A 32 3.14 14.55 -5.90
CA TYR A 32 4.15 14.66 -4.86
C TYR A 32 5.55 14.58 -5.45
N SER A 33 6.50 15.25 -4.80
CA SER A 33 7.89 15.35 -5.28
C SER A 33 8.70 14.07 -5.06
N SER A 34 8.22 13.15 -4.22
CA SER A 34 8.91 11.90 -3.88
C SER A 34 7.94 10.79 -3.53
N GLN A 35 8.38 9.54 -3.65
CA GLN A 35 7.59 8.35 -3.29
C GLN A 35 7.12 8.39 -1.84
N VAL A 36 8.02 8.74 -0.91
CA VAL A 36 7.73 8.83 0.52
C VAL A 36 6.57 9.80 0.77
N GLN A 37 6.62 11.01 0.20
CA GLN A 37 5.54 12.00 0.33
C GLN A 37 4.21 11.50 -0.25
N ALA A 38 4.25 10.75 -1.35
CA ALA A 38 3.04 10.16 -1.93
C ALA A 38 2.42 9.09 -1.01
N ILE A 39 3.27 8.28 -0.36
CA ILE A 39 2.83 7.28 0.62
C ILE A 39 2.24 7.98 1.84
N GLU A 40 2.96 8.92 2.46
CA GLU A 40 2.49 9.65 3.65
C GLU A 40 1.15 10.36 3.39
N ALA A 41 0.99 10.96 2.20
CA ALA A 41 -0.27 11.57 1.82
C ALA A 41 -1.39 10.55 1.59
N ALA A 42 -1.09 9.38 1.00
CA ALA A 42 -2.05 8.29 0.87
C ALA A 42 -2.49 7.76 2.24
N GLU A 43 -1.56 7.63 3.18
CA GLU A 43 -1.83 7.26 4.57
C GLU A 43 -2.70 8.30 5.29
N ALA A 44 -2.42 9.60 5.11
CA ALA A 44 -3.24 10.67 5.66
C ALA A 44 -4.67 10.71 5.07
N MET A 45 -4.84 10.32 3.79
CA MET A 45 -6.14 10.24 3.13
C MET A 45 -6.93 8.97 3.52
N ALA A 46 -6.25 7.88 3.84
CA ALA A 46 -6.86 6.58 4.14
C ALA A 46 -7.95 6.61 5.24
N PRO A 47 -7.78 7.26 6.42
CA PRO A 47 -8.82 7.27 7.45
C PRO A 47 -10.07 8.02 6.98
N ALA A 48 -9.91 9.20 6.38
CA ALA A 48 -11.03 9.98 5.86
C ALA A 48 -11.79 9.24 4.75
N LEU A 49 -11.06 8.57 3.84
CA LEU A 49 -11.65 7.72 2.80
C LEU A 49 -12.37 6.50 3.37
N SER A 50 -11.79 5.86 4.38
CA SER A 50 -12.38 4.70 5.06
C SER A 50 -13.70 5.07 5.74
N SER A 51 -13.70 6.18 6.50
CA SER A 51 -14.90 6.70 7.15
C SER A 51 -15.98 7.12 6.14
N ASN A 52 -15.60 7.77 5.04
CA ASN A 52 -16.54 8.22 4.01
C ASN A 52 -17.15 7.05 3.22
N LEU A 53 -16.37 6.01 2.93
CA LEU A 53 -16.81 4.85 2.13
C LEU A 53 -17.35 3.69 2.97
N GLY A 54 -17.23 3.76 4.30
CA GLY A 54 -17.65 2.71 5.22
C GLY A 54 -16.90 1.38 5.05
N ARG A 55 -15.67 1.42 4.53
CA ARG A 55 -14.90 0.21 4.16
C ARG A 55 -13.39 0.44 4.22
N PRO A 56 -12.59 -0.61 4.46
CA PRO A 56 -11.14 -0.47 4.55
C PRO A 56 -10.53 0.06 3.24
N VAL A 57 -9.47 0.85 3.39
CA VAL A 57 -8.67 1.39 2.29
C VAL A 57 -7.36 0.59 2.21
N LYS A 58 -6.98 0.17 1.00
CA LYS A 58 -5.70 -0.46 0.69
C LYS A 58 -4.84 0.49 -0.11
N ILE A 59 -3.57 0.60 0.22
CA ILE A 59 -2.60 1.39 -0.53
C ILE A 59 -1.72 0.43 -1.32
N HIS A 60 -1.57 0.66 -2.62
CA HIS A 60 -0.73 -0.13 -3.50
C HIS A 60 0.35 0.77 -4.08
N VAL A 61 1.61 0.35 -3.93
CA VAL A 61 2.77 1.10 -4.40
C VAL A 61 3.51 0.24 -5.41
N GLN A 62 3.66 0.77 -6.62
CA GLN A 62 4.41 0.10 -7.66
C GLN A 62 5.91 0.23 -7.42
N GLN A 63 6.62 -0.87 -7.55
CA GLN A 63 8.08 -0.94 -7.47
C GLN A 63 8.71 -0.63 -8.83
N VAL A 64 10.03 -0.41 -8.82
CA VAL A 64 10.83 -0.19 -10.05
C VAL A 64 10.71 -1.35 -11.06
N ASP A 65 10.52 -2.58 -10.57
CA ASP A 65 10.31 -3.79 -11.38
C ASP A 65 8.90 -3.87 -11.99
N GLY A 66 8.03 -2.89 -11.70
CA GLY A 66 6.65 -2.84 -12.17
C GLY A 66 5.65 -3.64 -11.31
N THR A 67 6.14 -4.38 -10.31
CA THR A 67 5.31 -5.12 -9.34
C THR A 67 4.57 -4.18 -8.39
N TRP A 68 3.33 -4.52 -8.03
CA TRP A 68 2.52 -3.75 -7.07
C TRP A 68 2.59 -4.40 -5.69
N LEU A 69 3.07 -3.66 -4.69
CA LEU A 69 3.08 -4.10 -3.30
C LEU A 69 1.97 -3.40 -2.52
N GLU A 70 1.23 -4.19 -1.73
CA GLU A 70 0.29 -3.65 -0.75
C GLU A 70 1.09 -3.02 0.39
N HIS A 71 0.94 -1.72 0.56
CA HIS A 71 1.45 -0.98 1.69
C HIS A 71 0.41 -1.06 2.81
N THR A 72 0.70 -1.86 3.83
CA THR A 72 -0.19 -2.05 4.98
C THR A 72 -0.20 -0.78 5.82
N TYR A 73 -1.21 0.06 5.62
CA TYR A 73 -1.49 1.16 6.54
C TYR A 73 -2.04 0.61 7.86
N VAL A 74 -1.25 0.69 8.92
CA VAL A 74 -1.71 0.44 10.29
C VAL A 74 -2.20 1.77 10.82
N ALA A 75 -3.49 2.08 10.59
CA ALA A 75 -4.14 3.19 11.27
C ALA A 75 -3.83 3.06 12.77
N ALA A 76 -3.12 4.03 13.34
CA ALA A 76 -2.60 4.01 14.70
C ALA A 76 -3.67 3.47 15.67
N GLY A 77 -3.55 2.18 16.04
CA GLY A 77 -4.50 1.51 16.92
C GLY A 77 -4.79 0.03 16.67
N LEU A 78 -4.44 -0.59 15.53
CA LEU A 78 -4.64 -2.03 15.34
C LEU A 78 -3.42 -2.73 14.75
N VAL A 79 -2.54 -3.18 15.65
CA VAL A 79 -1.52 -4.18 15.35
C VAL A 79 -2.18 -5.41 14.72
N ASN A 80 -1.86 -5.71 13.46
CA ASN A 80 -2.04 -7.05 12.94
C ASN A 80 -0.81 -7.42 12.12
N GLN A 81 0.20 -7.88 12.87
CA GLN A 81 1.34 -8.62 12.40
C GLN A 81 0.84 -9.84 11.62
N VAL A 82 0.72 -9.74 10.30
CA VAL A 82 0.48 -10.91 9.45
C VAL A 82 1.56 -10.97 8.38
N ARG A 83 2.58 -11.76 8.69
CA ARG A 83 3.31 -12.65 7.77
C ARG A 83 3.74 -13.85 8.62
N GLU A 84 3.42 -15.12 8.43
CA GLU A 84 2.64 -15.98 7.53
C GLU A 84 2.62 -17.38 8.23
N PRO A 85 1.69 -18.31 7.93
CA PRO A 85 1.74 -19.68 8.47
C PRO A 85 2.85 -20.54 7.83
N LEU A 86 3.51 -21.34 8.66
CA LEU A 86 4.62 -22.27 8.37
C LEU A 86 4.25 -23.33 7.29
N PRO A 87 5.24 -23.89 6.58
CA PRO A 87 5.24 -25.34 6.42
C PRO A 87 6.58 -25.99 6.79
N SER A 88 6.46 -27.08 7.56
CA SER A 88 7.51 -28.04 7.90
C SER A 88 8.19 -28.65 6.66
N GLY A 89 9.52 -28.84 6.69
CA GLY A 89 10.17 -29.79 5.80
C GLY A 89 11.68 -29.66 5.56
N HIS A 90 12.45 -30.53 6.24
CA HIS A 90 13.59 -31.29 5.73
C HIS A 90 15.00 -30.63 5.60
N HIS A 91 15.95 -31.14 6.41
CA HIS A 91 17.26 -31.75 6.04
C HIS A 91 18.50 -31.21 6.77
N GLY A 92 19.09 -32.04 7.65
CA GLY A 92 20.53 -32.37 7.57
C GLY A 92 21.54 -31.79 8.60
N PHE A 93 22.05 -32.71 9.43
CA PHE A 93 23.48 -32.93 9.78
C PHE A 93 24.25 -32.14 10.88
N HIS A 94 24.74 -32.96 11.83
CA HIS A 94 26.08 -33.03 12.49
C HIS A 94 26.55 -31.92 13.45
N HIS A 95 26.67 -32.25 14.73
CA HIS A 95 27.95 -32.66 15.36
C HIS A 95 27.71 -33.28 16.76
#